data_AF-A0A850DKI8-F1
#
_entry.id   AF-A0A850DKI8-F1
#
_cell.length_a   1.000
_cell.length_b   1.000
_cell.length_c   1.000
_cell.angle_alpha   90.00
_cell.angle_beta   90.00
_cell.angle_gamma   90.00
#
_symmetry.space_group_name_H-M   'P 1'
#
loop_
_entity.id
_entity.type
_entity.pdbx_description
1 polymer ?
#
loop_
_entity_poly.entity_id
_entity_poly.type
_entity_poly.pdbx_seq_one_letter_code
_entity_poly.pdbx_strand_id
1 'polypeptide(L)'
;MTDDLELRHRRLREAAIAVLNAAGDASDCPPEAASALAQLRHAVLGAVEDAPPEIGVADPAEHVVSRYKYQGKARFPVGLDEEAEGIRRQLAADRTVEAAGSTSDNVVLTELRGMIVGGLLRELAARLEPGAAFGPSAHGAALAAVVTDLSWELLDQTFVGRQ
;
A
#
# COMPACT_ATOMS: atom_id res chain seq x y z
N MET A 1 -14.46 7.63 25.87
CA MET A 1 -13.93 6.35 25.34
C MET A 1 -14.42 5.12 26.11
N THR A 2 -14.74 5.24 27.40
CA THR A 2 -15.24 4.12 28.24
C THR A 2 -16.66 3.66 27.87
N ASP A 3 -17.54 4.59 27.50
CA ASP A 3 -18.96 4.32 27.22
C ASP A 3 -19.21 3.38 26.03
N ASP A 4 -18.35 3.39 25.01
CA ASP A 4 -18.49 2.57 23.81
C ASP A 4 -18.12 1.09 24.09
N LEU A 5 -17.10 0.89 24.93
CA LEU A 5 -16.71 -0.45 25.39
C LEU A 5 -17.77 -1.05 26.31
N GLU A 6 -18.34 -0.25 27.21
CA GLU A 6 -19.42 -0.68 28.10
C GLU A 6 -20.70 -1.02 27.33
N LEU A 7 -21.05 -0.22 26.32
CA LEU A 7 -22.19 -0.48 25.44
C LEU A 7 -21.98 -1.77 24.63
N ARG A 8 -20.77 -2.00 24.11
CA ARG A 8 -20.42 -3.21 23.37
C ARG A 8 -20.49 -4.47 24.26
N HIS A 9 -19.94 -4.40 25.47
CA HIS A 9 -20.02 -5.50 26.42
C HIS A 9 -21.46 -5.81 26.83
N ARG A 10 -22.31 -4.79 27.01
CA ARG A 10 -23.74 -4.97 27.30
C ARG A 10 -24.46 -5.70 26.18
N ARG A 11 -24.26 -5.26 24.92
CA ARG A 11 -24.85 -5.90 23.73
C ARG A 11 -24.41 -7.35 23.54
N LEU A 12 -23.12 -7.63 23.76
CA LEU A 12 -22.58 -8.98 23.68
C LEU A 12 -23.20 -9.89 24.75
N ARG A 13 -23.33 -9.38 25.98
CA ARG A 13 -23.92 -10.10 27.10
C ARG A 13 -25.39 -10.42 26.86
N GLU A 14 -26.17 -9.45 26.38
CA GLU A 14 -27.59 -9.65 26.05
C GLU A 14 -27.78 -10.70 24.95
N ALA A 15 -26.97 -10.65 23.88
CA ALA A 15 -27.04 -11.63 22.80
C ALA A 15 -26.63 -13.04 23.25
N ALA A 16 -25.65 -13.16 24.15
CA ALA A 16 -25.24 -14.45 24.70
C ALA A 16 -26.33 -15.06 25.62
N ILE A 17 -27.00 -14.24 26.42
CA ILE A 17 -28.13 -14.67 27.25
C ILE A 17 -29.29 -15.16 26.38
N ALA A 18 -29.59 -14.46 25.27
CA ALA A 18 -30.63 -14.87 24.33
C ALA A 18 -30.36 -16.26 23.73
N VAL A 19 -29.10 -16.57 23.41
CA VAL A 19 -28.71 -17.91 22.92
C VAL A 19 -28.90 -18.98 23.99
N LEU A 20 -28.46 -18.73 25.23
CA LEU A 20 -28.60 -19.69 26.32
C LEU A 20 -30.07 -19.98 26.65
N ASN A 21 -30.92 -18.95 26.65
CA ASN A 21 -32.35 -19.12 26.88
C ASN A 21 -33.05 -19.86 25.73
N ALA A 22 -32.63 -19.61 24.48
CA ALA A 22 -33.21 -20.28 23.31
C ALA A 22 -32.71 -21.72 23.15
N ALA A 23 -31.51 -22.05 23.65
CA ALA A 23 -30.98 -23.41 23.63
C ALA A 23 -31.69 -24.33 24.65
N GLY A 24 -32.08 -23.79 25.82
CA GLY A 24 -32.72 -24.56 26.88
C GLY A 24 -31.95 -25.83 27.28
N ASP A 25 -32.63 -26.84 27.82
CA ASP A 25 -32.07 -28.18 28.11
C ASP A 25 -32.25 -29.17 26.93
N ALA A 26 -32.62 -28.67 25.75
CA ALA A 26 -33.03 -29.51 24.63
C ALA A 26 -31.83 -30.05 23.83
N SER A 27 -31.86 -31.35 23.50
CA SER A 27 -30.85 -32.03 22.67
C SER A 27 -30.90 -31.62 21.19
N ASP A 28 -31.98 -30.98 20.75
CA ASP A 28 -32.17 -30.49 19.39
C ASP A 28 -32.27 -28.96 19.41
N CYS A 29 -31.61 -28.31 18.43
CA CYS A 29 -31.51 -26.86 18.35
C CYS A 29 -32.81 -26.27 17.76
N PRO A 30 -33.68 -25.61 18.56
CA PRO A 30 -34.92 -25.04 18.04
C PRO A 30 -34.63 -23.88 17.07
N PRO A 31 -35.53 -23.56 16.13
CA PRO A 31 -35.33 -22.49 15.14
C PRO A 31 -35.08 -21.12 15.78
N GLU A 32 -35.56 -20.90 17.01
CA GLU A 32 -35.30 -19.70 17.81
C GLU A 32 -33.83 -19.59 18.25
N ALA A 33 -33.16 -20.72 18.50
CA ALA A 33 -31.74 -20.77 18.81
C ALA A 33 -30.86 -20.40 17.60
N ALA A 34 -31.29 -20.72 16.38
CA ALA A 34 -30.60 -20.30 15.16
C ALA A 34 -30.65 -18.77 14.98
N SER A 35 -31.80 -18.15 15.25
CA SER A 35 -31.95 -16.69 15.23
C SER A 35 -31.11 -16.01 16.32
N ALA A 36 -31.11 -16.56 17.54
CA ALA A 36 -30.29 -16.04 18.63
C ALA A 36 -28.78 -16.16 18.34
N LEU A 37 -28.34 -17.28 17.75
CA LEU A 37 -26.94 -17.47 17.33
C LEU A 37 -26.52 -16.50 16.22
N ALA A 38 -27.42 -16.18 15.29
CA ALA A 38 -27.16 -15.16 14.27
C ALA A 38 -26.99 -13.76 14.89
N GLN A 39 -27.81 -13.42 15.90
CA GLN A 39 -27.70 -12.16 16.64
C GLN A 39 -26.41 -12.08 17.47
N LEU A 40 -26.02 -13.17 18.14
CA LEU A 40 -24.74 -13.26 18.84
C LEU A 40 -23.56 -13.13 17.89
N ARG A 41 -23.61 -13.81 16.73
CA ARG A 41 -22.58 -13.69 15.68
C ARG A 41 -22.45 -12.23 15.21
N HIS A 42 -23.56 -11.54 15.02
CA HIS A 42 -23.56 -10.13 14.61
C HIS A 42 -23.03 -9.19 15.72
N ALA A 43 -23.29 -9.49 16.99
CA ALA A 43 -22.74 -8.72 18.12
C ALA A 43 -21.23 -8.96 18.31
N VAL A 44 -20.76 -10.20 18.08
CA VAL A 44 -19.34 -10.59 18.19
C VAL A 44 -18.51 -10.01 17.05
N LEU A 45 -19.00 -10.13 15.81
CA LEU A 45 -18.28 -9.66 14.62
C LEU A 45 -18.29 -8.13 14.49
N GLY A 46 -19.11 -7.44 15.30
CA GLY A 46 -19.49 -6.06 15.03
C GLY A 46 -20.34 -5.99 13.76
N ALA A 47 -20.92 -4.83 13.46
CA ALA A 47 -21.43 -4.60 12.11
C ALA A 47 -20.29 -4.95 11.14
N VAL A 48 -20.49 -6.00 10.34
CA VAL A 48 -19.55 -6.36 9.28
C VAL A 48 -19.71 -5.27 8.24
N GLU A 49 -19.02 -4.15 8.48
CA GLU A 49 -18.76 -3.16 7.45
C GLU A 49 -17.87 -3.83 6.41
N ASP A 50 -18.52 -4.05 5.27
CA ASP A 50 -18.02 -4.23 3.92
C ASP A 50 -16.86 -5.21 3.74
N ALA A 51 -17.18 -6.32 3.07
CA ALA A 51 -16.18 -7.04 2.31
C ALA A 51 -15.39 -6.02 1.46
N PRO A 52 -14.05 -6.06 1.47
CA PRO A 52 -13.28 -5.11 0.68
C PRO A 52 -13.70 -5.22 -0.80
N PRO A 53 -13.88 -4.09 -1.50
CA PRO A 53 -14.27 -4.11 -2.90
C PRO A 53 -13.28 -4.95 -3.72
N GLU A 54 -13.79 -5.70 -4.69
CA GLU A 54 -12.98 -6.51 -5.59
C GLU A 54 -11.84 -5.65 -6.17
N ILE A 55 -10.61 -6.14 -6.00
CA ILE A 55 -9.40 -5.48 -6.45
C ILE A 55 -9.46 -5.44 -7.98
N GLY A 56 -9.50 -4.24 -8.56
CA GLY A 56 -9.25 -4.07 -10.00
C GLY A 56 -7.89 -4.66 -10.35
N VAL A 57 -7.84 -5.55 -11.33
CA VAL A 57 -6.58 -6.14 -11.82
C VAL A 57 -5.65 -5.00 -12.24
N ALA A 58 -4.46 -4.94 -11.65
CA ALA A 58 -3.49 -3.89 -11.97
C ALA A 58 -3.01 -4.09 -13.42
N ASP A 59 -3.27 -3.11 -14.28
CA ASP A 59 -2.73 -3.08 -15.64
C ASP A 59 -1.25 -2.66 -15.59
N PRO A 60 -0.30 -3.51 -16.01
CA PRO A 60 1.13 -3.16 -16.03
C PRO A 60 1.47 -1.95 -16.91
N ALA A 61 0.62 -1.61 -17.90
CA ALA A 61 0.82 -0.44 -18.75
C ALA A 61 0.46 0.88 -18.07
N GLU A 62 -0.25 0.84 -16.95
CA GLU A 62 -0.73 2.02 -16.20
C GLU A 62 -0.28 2.02 -14.73
N HIS A 63 0.05 0.84 -14.18
CA HIS A 63 0.25 0.64 -12.75
C HIS A 63 1.59 -0.01 -12.41
N VAL A 64 2.12 0.38 -11.26
CA VAL A 64 3.23 -0.31 -10.60
C VAL A 64 2.71 -1.60 -9.95
N VAL A 65 2.90 -2.74 -10.61
CA VAL A 65 2.33 -4.04 -10.20
C VAL A 65 2.73 -4.49 -8.79
N SER A 66 3.84 -3.97 -8.25
CA SER A 66 4.37 -4.28 -6.92
C SER A 66 3.90 -3.31 -5.82
N ARG A 67 3.22 -2.21 -6.17
CA ARG A 67 2.80 -1.18 -5.21
C ARG A 67 1.30 -0.96 -5.17
N TYR A 68 0.82 -0.77 -3.95
CA TYR A 68 -0.58 -0.49 -3.68
C TYR A 68 -0.71 0.58 -2.60
N LYS A 69 -1.71 1.43 -2.74
CA LYS A 69 -2.16 2.36 -1.71
C LYS A 69 -3.36 1.78 -0.98
N TYR A 70 -3.50 2.13 0.29
CA TYR A 70 -4.58 1.64 1.14
C TYR A 70 -5.42 2.82 1.61
N GLN A 71 -6.74 2.73 1.41
CA GLN A 71 -7.71 3.66 2.01
C GLN A 71 -8.66 2.84 2.88
N GLY A 72 -8.48 2.93 4.19
CA GLY A 72 -9.13 2.00 5.13
C GLY A 72 -8.65 0.57 4.88
N LYS A 73 -9.59 -0.34 4.61
CA LYS A 73 -9.31 -1.75 4.27
C LYS A 73 -9.16 -1.98 2.75
N ALA A 74 -9.48 -0.98 1.93
CA ALA A 74 -9.45 -1.11 0.47
C ALA A 74 -8.02 -0.90 -0.06
N ARG A 75 -7.63 -1.73 -1.04
CA ARG A 75 -6.32 -1.69 -1.71
C ARG A 75 -6.50 -1.21 -3.15
N PHE A 76 -5.73 -0.20 -3.56
CA PHE A 76 -5.75 0.35 -4.92
C PHE A 76 -4.36 0.24 -5.55
N PRO A 77 -4.24 -0.16 -6.82
CA PRO A 77 -2.96 -0.13 -7.52
C PRO A 77 -2.45 1.32 -7.62
N VAL A 78 -1.14 1.48 -7.52
CA VAL A 78 -0.49 2.80 -7.71
C VAL A 78 -0.22 3.00 -9.19
N GLY A 79 -0.66 4.15 -9.73
CA GLY A 79 -0.39 4.51 -11.12
C GLY A 79 1.09 4.87 -11.34
N LEU A 80 1.60 4.67 -12.56
CA LEU A 80 2.99 5.01 -12.91
C LEU A 80 3.28 6.51 -12.76
N ASP A 81 2.36 7.37 -13.20
CA ASP A 81 2.47 8.82 -13.04
C ASP A 81 2.35 9.24 -11.56
N GLU A 82 1.46 8.59 -10.80
CA GLU A 82 1.33 8.80 -9.34
C GLU A 82 2.63 8.43 -8.61
N GLU A 83 3.27 7.33 -9.01
CA GLU A 83 4.58 6.92 -8.50
C GLU A 83 5.67 7.95 -8.85
N ALA A 84 5.69 8.46 -10.09
CA ALA A 84 6.63 9.49 -10.51
C ALA A 84 6.50 10.76 -9.65
N GLU A 85 5.28 11.21 -9.39
CA GLU A 85 5.01 12.34 -8.49
C GLU A 85 5.40 12.04 -7.04
N GLY A 86 5.17 10.80 -6.57
CA GLY A 86 5.60 10.34 -5.26
C GLY A 86 7.11 10.45 -5.08
N ILE A 87 7.88 9.94 -6.04
CA ILE A 87 9.34 10.01 -6.05
C ILE A 87 9.81 11.47 -6.07
N ARG A 88 9.25 12.32 -6.93
CA ARG A 88 9.61 13.76 -6.97
C ARG A 88 9.37 14.46 -5.64
N ARG A 89 8.24 14.19 -4.98
CA ARG A 89 7.94 14.75 -3.66
C ARG A 89 8.92 14.28 -2.61
N GLN A 90 9.29 13.00 -2.63
CA GLN A 90 10.29 12.46 -1.71
C GLN A 90 11.66 13.11 -1.92
N LEU A 91 12.13 13.19 -3.16
CA LEU A 91 13.40 13.85 -3.48
C LEU A 91 13.40 15.33 -3.08
N ALA A 92 12.29 16.05 -3.29
CA ALA A 92 12.15 17.43 -2.86
C ALA A 92 12.20 17.58 -1.33
N ALA A 93 11.58 16.66 -0.59
CA ALA A 93 11.65 16.63 0.87
C ALA A 93 13.07 16.33 1.35
N ASP A 94 13.76 15.36 0.76
CA ASP A 94 15.12 14.96 1.12
C ASP A 94 16.12 16.11 0.94
N ARG A 95 15.93 16.96 -0.07
CA ARG A 95 16.76 18.17 -0.29
C ARG A 95 16.61 19.23 0.81
N THR A 96 15.54 19.21 1.59
CA THR A 96 15.30 20.16 2.70
C THR A 96 15.79 19.67 4.04
N VAL A 97 16.18 18.39 4.13
CA VAL A 97 16.85 17.85 5.32
C VAL A 97 18.29 18.34 5.28
N GLU A 98 18.56 19.52 5.84
CA GLU A 98 19.93 19.88 6.23
C GLU A 98 20.46 18.73 7.07
N ALA A 99 21.63 18.19 6.72
CA ALA A 99 22.26 17.02 7.33
C ALA A 99 22.24 17.12 8.88
N ALA A 100 21.15 16.67 9.48
CA ALA A 100 20.82 16.92 10.87
C ALA A 100 21.60 15.93 11.72
N GLY A 101 22.88 16.21 11.91
CA GLY A 101 23.69 15.73 13.03
C GLY A 101 23.96 14.23 13.17
N SER A 102 23.31 13.35 12.41
CA SER A 102 23.67 11.93 12.35
C SER A 102 23.98 11.52 10.92
N THR A 103 25.21 11.10 10.71
CA THR A 103 25.70 10.44 9.51
C THR A 103 25.00 9.09 9.22
N SER A 104 23.89 8.76 9.90
CA SER A 104 23.26 7.44 9.87
C SER A 104 22.28 7.22 8.71
N ASP A 105 21.70 8.29 8.16
CA ASP A 105 20.57 8.15 7.22
C ASP A 105 20.99 8.27 5.76
N ASN A 106 22.23 8.75 5.51
CA ASN A 106 22.79 8.82 4.16
C ASN A 106 23.42 7.49 3.75
N VAL A 107 22.92 6.91 2.66
CA VAL A 107 23.50 5.70 2.07
C VAL A 107 24.79 6.07 1.33
N VAL A 108 25.94 5.62 1.84
CA VAL A 108 27.23 5.77 1.15
C VAL A 108 27.29 4.76 0.00
N LEU A 109 27.18 5.25 -1.23
CA LEU A 109 27.39 4.46 -2.43
C LEU A 109 28.86 4.47 -2.82
N THR A 110 29.42 3.28 -3.06
CA THR A 110 30.72 3.18 -3.73
C THR A 110 30.55 3.47 -5.21
N GLU A 111 31.63 3.89 -5.86
CA GLU A 111 31.70 4.19 -7.28
C GLU A 111 31.09 3.08 -8.15
N LEU A 112 31.55 1.84 -7.97
CA LEU A 112 31.02 0.68 -8.69
C LEU A 112 29.51 0.46 -8.44
N ARG A 113 29.03 0.69 -7.21
CA ARG A 113 27.60 0.58 -6.89
C ARG A 113 26.80 1.67 -7.59
N GLY A 114 27.29 2.91 -7.59
CA GLY A 114 26.64 4.01 -8.29
C GLY A 114 26.56 3.77 -9.79
N MET A 115 27.63 3.25 -10.41
CA MET A 115 27.60 2.86 -11.83
C MET A 115 26.56 1.78 -12.13
N ILE A 116 26.49 0.73 -11.29
CA ILE A 116 25.52 -0.35 -11.46
C ILE A 116 24.09 0.19 -11.30
N VAL A 117 23.82 0.94 -10.24
CA VAL A 117 22.48 1.50 -9.98
C VAL A 117 22.09 2.47 -11.08
N GLY A 118 22.98 3.40 -11.46
CA GLY A 118 22.75 4.34 -12.56
C GLY A 118 22.45 3.63 -13.88
N GLY A 119 23.21 2.57 -14.22
CA GLY A 119 22.95 1.74 -15.40
C GLY A 119 21.59 1.05 -15.35
N LEU A 120 21.22 0.46 -14.22
CA LEU A 120 19.91 -0.19 -14.04
C LEU A 120 18.74 0.81 -14.14
N LEU A 121 18.92 2.04 -13.64
CA LEU A 121 17.92 3.09 -13.78
C LEU A 121 17.75 3.49 -15.25
N ARG A 122 18.84 3.65 -16.02
CA ARG A 122 18.74 3.91 -17.47
C ARG A 122 18.02 2.80 -18.22
N GLU A 123 18.30 1.55 -17.88
CA GLU A 123 17.63 0.37 -18.42
C GLU A 123 16.14 0.33 -18.06
N LEU A 124 15.77 0.76 -16.85
CA LEU A 124 14.38 0.91 -16.43
C LEU A 124 13.68 2.02 -17.21
N ALA A 125 14.29 3.21 -17.32
CA ALA A 125 13.73 4.33 -18.08
C ALA A 125 13.47 3.93 -19.54
N ALA A 126 14.42 3.28 -20.19
CA ALA A 126 14.26 2.79 -21.56
C ALA A 126 13.11 1.78 -21.72
N ARG A 127 12.78 1.01 -20.67
CA ARG A 127 11.66 0.06 -20.68
C ARG A 127 10.32 0.71 -20.36
N LEU A 128 10.31 1.90 -19.77
CA LEU A 128 9.10 2.67 -19.44
C LEU A 128 8.70 3.62 -20.56
N GLU A 129 9.64 4.02 -21.42
CA GLU A 129 9.36 4.80 -22.61
C GLU A 129 8.44 4.05 -23.60
N PRO A 130 7.55 4.76 -24.32
CA PRO A 130 6.72 4.15 -25.35
C PRO A 130 7.59 3.44 -26.40
N GLY A 131 7.32 2.17 -26.66
CA GLY A 131 8.13 1.38 -27.58
C GLY A 131 7.97 -0.12 -27.43
N ALA A 132 9.01 -0.86 -27.83
CA ALA A 132 8.96 -2.31 -27.93
C ALA A 132 8.73 -3.02 -26.58
N ALA A 133 9.15 -2.41 -25.46
CA ALA A 133 9.03 -2.99 -24.13
C ALA A 133 7.70 -2.65 -23.43
N PHE A 134 7.18 -1.44 -23.62
CA PHE A 134 6.02 -0.91 -22.89
C PHE A 134 4.76 -0.72 -23.75
N GLY A 135 4.86 -0.99 -25.05
CA GLY A 135 3.80 -0.68 -26.01
C GLY A 135 3.70 0.82 -26.30
N PRO A 136 2.61 1.27 -26.95
CA PRO A 136 2.43 2.67 -27.34
C PRO A 136 1.95 3.59 -26.21
N SER A 137 1.78 3.06 -24.98
CA SER A 137 1.26 3.81 -23.84
C SER A 137 2.21 4.92 -23.41
N ALA A 138 1.67 6.10 -23.10
CA ALA A 138 2.44 7.23 -22.57
C ALA A 138 2.52 7.28 -21.03
N HIS A 139 1.79 6.42 -20.33
CA HIS A 139 1.67 6.43 -18.86
C HIS A 139 3.00 6.15 -18.13
N GLY A 140 4.00 5.60 -18.82
CA GLY A 140 5.35 5.39 -18.28
C GLY A 140 6.28 6.60 -18.41
N ALA A 141 5.93 7.60 -19.23
CA ALA A 141 6.88 8.66 -19.62
C ALA A 141 7.29 9.56 -18.45
N ALA A 142 6.37 9.91 -17.54
CA ALA A 142 6.72 10.74 -16.39
C ALA A 142 7.67 10.01 -15.44
N LEU A 143 7.48 8.70 -15.26
CA LEU A 143 8.36 7.86 -14.45
C LEU A 143 9.70 7.63 -15.14
N ALA A 144 9.71 7.40 -16.46
CA ALA A 144 10.92 7.28 -17.26
C ALA A 144 11.81 8.53 -17.15
N ALA A 145 11.21 9.73 -17.18
CA ALA A 145 11.92 10.99 -17.01
C ALA A 145 12.60 11.09 -15.63
N VAL A 146 11.86 10.82 -14.53
CA VAL A 146 12.43 10.88 -13.16
C VAL A 146 13.55 9.86 -12.98
N VAL A 147 13.35 8.63 -13.49
CA VAL A 147 14.36 7.57 -13.43
C VAL A 147 15.60 7.93 -14.26
N THR A 148 15.42 8.61 -15.39
CA THR A 148 16.52 9.14 -16.21
C THR A 148 17.31 10.19 -15.46
N ASP A 149 16.64 11.16 -14.84
CA ASP A 149 17.29 12.21 -14.06
C ASP A 149 18.11 11.63 -12.90
N LEU A 150 17.53 10.67 -12.15
CA LEU A 150 18.23 9.96 -11.07
C LEU A 150 19.43 9.15 -11.56
N SER A 151 19.32 8.55 -12.75
CA SER A 151 20.44 7.83 -13.36
C SER A 151 21.62 8.79 -13.62
N TRP A 152 21.34 9.96 -14.20
CA TRP A 152 22.38 10.96 -14.46
C TRP A 152 22.98 11.50 -13.16
N GLU A 153 22.15 11.85 -12.18
CA GLU A 153 22.63 12.34 -10.87
C GLU A 153 23.59 11.32 -10.20
N LEU A 154 23.30 10.02 -10.29
CA LEU A 154 24.17 8.98 -9.74
C LEU A 154 25.42 8.75 -10.60
N LEU A 155 25.29 8.73 -11.92
CA LEU A 155 26.43 8.50 -12.82
C LEU A 155 27.43 9.65 -12.77
N ASP A 156 26.95 10.89 -12.66
CA ASP A 156 27.80 12.08 -12.51
C ASP A 156 28.68 12.02 -11.25
N GLN A 157 28.16 11.39 -10.18
CA GLN A 157 28.91 11.14 -8.94
C GLN A 157 29.91 9.99 -9.05
N THR A 158 29.84 9.18 -10.10
CA THR A 158 30.64 7.96 -10.24
C THR A 158 31.88 8.10 -11.08
N PHE A 159 32.04 9.01 -12.05
CA PHE A 159 33.34 9.10 -12.77
C PHE A 159 33.68 10.37 -13.58
N VAL A 160 32.82 11.39 -13.78
CA VAL A 160 33.09 12.44 -14.81
C VAL A 160 32.80 13.90 -14.38
N GLY A 161 32.55 14.18 -13.09
CA GLY A 161 32.16 15.52 -12.60
C GLY A 161 33.19 16.30 -11.76
N ARG A 162 34.43 15.81 -11.62
CA ARG A 162 35.51 16.54 -10.93
C ARG A 162 36.76 16.59 -11.79
N GLN A 163 36.83 17.59 -12.67
CA GLN A 163 38.08 18.21 -13.09
C GLN A 163 38.03 19.69 -12.72
#